data_AF-A0A960M8D5-F1
#
_entry.id   AF-A0A960M8D5-F1
#
_cell.length_a   1.000
_cell.length_b   1.000
_cell.length_c   1.000
_cell.angle_alpha   90.00
_cell.angle_beta   90.00
_cell.angle_gamma   90.00
#
_symmetry.space_group_name_H-M   'P 1'
#
loop_
_entity.id
_entity.type
_entity.pdbx_description
1 polymer ?
#
loop_
_entity_poly.entity_id
_entity_poly.type
_entity_poly.pdbx_seq_one_letter_code
_entity_poly.pdbx_strand_id
1 'polypeptide(L)'
;KSDTKPLWEALHTRFFEQDLSLPRGDTIENVIKVNKGYYHIKIDPLPSLEQVQGFSINKLSWLYCQIGVKFEVFATYSINDQIALNKIFDEKFKSTWHYSPTMANIADLSDESAKELHAYYDKIIKTANSRFICLPMDVKNALNERFTKLTPPLASFGTTYKIPDIQDFKKPQVAITWHEYFTNNPAEWAKLDKARQEAFNKLFKGKNLAEIAITHKD
;
A
#
# COMPACT_ATOMS: atom_id res chain seq x y z
N LYS A 1 -4.37 -22.95 21.04
CA LYS A 1 -5.15 -21.74 21.42
C LYS A 1 -6.41 -21.79 20.57
N SER A 2 -7.54 -22.13 21.21
CA SER A 2 -8.75 -22.58 20.53
C SER A 2 -9.47 -21.47 19.76
N ASP A 3 -10.07 -21.88 18.65
CA ASP A 3 -10.87 -21.13 17.69
C ASP A 3 -12.15 -20.51 18.28
N THR A 4 -12.01 -19.47 19.12
CA THR A 4 -13.15 -18.64 19.58
C THR A 4 -13.56 -17.57 18.57
N LYS A 5 -12.83 -17.43 17.46
CA LYS A 5 -13.10 -16.45 16.39
C LYS A 5 -14.45 -16.61 15.68
N PRO A 6 -14.96 -17.83 15.39
CA PRO A 6 -16.18 -17.98 14.60
C PRO A 6 -17.42 -17.35 15.25
N LEU A 7 -17.52 -17.40 16.59
CA LEU A 7 -18.69 -16.88 17.30
C LEU A 7 -18.71 -15.33 17.31
N TRP A 8 -17.55 -14.69 17.50
CA TRP A 8 -17.43 -13.23 17.44
C TRP A 8 -17.65 -12.70 16.03
N GLU A 9 -17.11 -13.38 15.01
CA GLU A 9 -17.32 -13.01 13.62
C GLU A 9 -18.81 -13.08 13.22
N ALA A 10 -19.50 -14.16 13.61
CA ALA A 10 -20.93 -14.30 13.37
C ALA A 10 -21.75 -13.20 14.07
N LEU A 11 -21.43 -12.87 15.32
CA LEU A 11 -22.10 -11.79 16.06
C LEU A 11 -21.91 -10.43 15.38
N HIS A 12 -20.68 -10.07 15.02
CA HIS A 12 -20.39 -8.79 14.36
C HIS A 12 -21.01 -8.71 12.96
N THR A 13 -21.11 -9.83 12.26
CA THR A 13 -21.83 -9.90 10.98
C THR A 13 -23.32 -9.56 11.18
N ARG A 14 -23.97 -10.08 12.23
CA ARG A 14 -25.34 -9.68 12.59
C ARG A 14 -25.47 -8.20 12.95
N PHE A 15 -24.46 -7.62 13.59
CA PHE A 15 -24.46 -6.20 13.92
C PHE A 15 -24.40 -5.35 12.66
N PHE A 16 -23.57 -5.72 11.70
CA PHE A 16 -23.52 -5.06 10.39
C PHE A 16 -24.85 -5.17 9.64
N GLU A 17 -25.45 -6.35 9.59
CA GLU A 17 -26.74 -6.58 8.91
C GLU A 17 -27.87 -5.74 9.51
N GLN A 18 -27.90 -5.61 10.83
CA GLN A 18 -28.90 -4.84 11.58
C GLN A 18 -28.56 -3.35 11.74
N ASP A 19 -27.49 -2.88 11.08
CA ASP A 19 -27.04 -1.49 11.15
C ASP A 19 -26.72 -0.98 12.58
N LEU A 20 -26.22 -1.89 13.42
CA LEU A 20 -25.84 -1.59 14.80
C LEU A 20 -24.42 -1.01 14.86
N SER A 21 -24.17 -0.15 15.84
CA SER A 21 -22.84 0.43 16.08
C SER A 21 -21.82 -0.62 16.52
N LEU A 22 -20.54 -0.24 16.51
CA LEU A 22 -19.50 -1.07 17.11
C LEU A 22 -19.79 -1.32 18.60
N PRO A 23 -19.38 -2.48 19.16
CA PRO A 23 -19.63 -2.81 20.55
C PRO A 23 -19.19 -1.69 21.50
N ARG A 24 -19.98 -1.47 22.55
CA ARG A 24 -19.73 -0.43 23.59
C ARG A 24 -19.72 1.00 23.06
N GLY A 25 -20.24 1.25 21.85
CA GLY A 25 -20.27 2.59 21.26
C GLY A 25 -18.90 3.07 20.78
N ASP A 26 -17.98 2.14 20.49
CA ASP A 26 -16.67 2.47 19.97
C ASP A 26 -16.76 3.22 18.63
N THR A 27 -15.82 4.14 18.42
CA THR A 27 -15.59 4.82 17.14
C THR A 27 -14.34 4.24 16.48
N ILE A 28 -14.21 4.43 15.16
CA ILE A 28 -12.99 4.05 14.43
C ILE A 28 -11.75 4.72 15.00
N GLU A 29 -11.86 5.99 15.40
CA GLU A 29 -10.77 6.71 16.06
C GLU A 29 -10.34 6.01 17.36
N ASN A 30 -11.29 5.56 18.18
CA ASN A 30 -10.99 4.82 19.41
C ASN A 30 -10.37 3.45 19.12
N VAL A 31 -10.89 2.72 18.12
CA VAL A 31 -10.33 1.42 17.70
C VAL A 31 -8.87 1.56 17.29
N ILE A 32 -8.52 2.62 16.55
CA ILE A 32 -7.14 2.92 16.15
C ILE A 32 -6.28 3.29 17.37
N LYS A 33 -6.77 4.20 18.22
CA LYS A 33 -6.00 4.71 19.38
C LYS A 33 -5.69 3.63 20.43
N VAL A 34 -6.61 2.71 20.70
CA VAL A 34 -6.52 1.78 21.83
C VAL A 34 -5.64 0.56 21.53
N ASN A 35 -5.19 0.38 20.28
CA ASN A 35 -4.25 -0.67 19.83
C ASN A 35 -4.66 -2.12 20.20
N LYS A 36 -5.96 -2.36 20.47
CA LYS A 36 -6.51 -3.69 20.82
C LYS A 36 -6.84 -4.55 19.60
N GLY A 37 -6.56 -4.07 18.39
CA GLY A 37 -6.92 -4.71 17.13
C GLY A 37 -8.35 -4.41 16.71
N TYR A 38 -8.61 -4.52 15.40
CA TYR A 38 -9.92 -4.30 14.80
C TYR A 38 -10.92 -5.41 15.18
N TYR A 39 -12.22 -5.10 15.16
CA TYR A 39 -13.27 -6.09 15.38
C TYR A 39 -13.32 -7.09 14.22
N HIS A 40 -13.26 -8.39 14.54
CA HIS A 40 -13.33 -9.47 13.55
C HIS A 40 -14.73 -9.58 12.94
N ILE A 41 -14.84 -9.39 11.63
CA ILE A 41 -16.10 -9.47 10.88
C ILE A 41 -15.82 -10.04 9.48
N LYS A 42 -16.82 -10.71 8.90
CA LYS A 42 -16.83 -11.14 7.50
C LYS A 42 -18.10 -10.66 6.79
N ILE A 43 -17.99 -9.57 6.04
CA ILE A 43 -19.01 -9.09 5.11
C ILE A 43 -18.78 -9.80 3.76
N ASP A 44 -19.73 -10.63 3.37
CA ASP A 44 -19.69 -11.46 2.16
C ASP A 44 -21.13 -11.60 1.58
N PRO A 45 -21.40 -11.16 0.34
CA PRO A 45 -20.45 -10.56 -0.60
C PRO A 45 -19.93 -9.21 -0.11
N LEU A 46 -18.73 -8.85 -0.56
CA LEU A 46 -18.18 -7.51 -0.32
C LEU A 46 -19.08 -6.46 -0.99
N PRO A 47 -19.39 -5.35 -0.31
CA PRO A 47 -20.26 -4.34 -0.88
C PRO A 47 -19.58 -3.61 -2.03
N SER A 48 -20.32 -3.35 -3.09
CA SER A 48 -19.87 -2.48 -4.20
C SER A 48 -19.70 -1.04 -3.73
N LEU A 49 -18.93 -0.22 -4.45
CA LEU A 49 -18.77 1.19 -4.11
C LEU A 49 -20.11 1.94 -4.05
N GLU A 50 -21.02 1.65 -4.98
CA GLU A 50 -22.38 2.21 -4.99
C GLU A 50 -23.15 1.89 -3.70
N GLN A 51 -23.06 0.65 -3.22
CA GLN A 51 -23.67 0.27 -1.94
C GLN A 51 -23.02 1.03 -0.78
N VAL A 52 -21.68 1.14 -0.76
CA VAL A 52 -20.94 1.83 0.30
C VAL A 52 -21.29 3.32 0.39
N GLN A 53 -21.56 3.98 -0.74
CA GLN A 53 -22.01 5.38 -0.74
C GLN A 53 -23.33 5.59 0.02
N GLY A 54 -24.21 4.57 0.04
CA GLY A 54 -25.47 4.57 0.80
C GLY A 54 -25.35 4.05 2.23
N PHE A 55 -24.16 3.68 2.70
CA PHE A 55 -24.00 3.13 4.05
C PHE A 55 -24.15 4.19 5.13
N SER A 56 -24.78 3.78 6.23
CA SER A 56 -24.76 4.51 7.49
C SER A 56 -23.33 4.57 8.06
N ILE A 57 -23.12 5.43 9.06
CA ILE A 57 -21.86 5.48 9.80
C ILE A 57 -21.51 4.15 10.49
N ASN A 58 -22.53 3.39 10.93
CA ASN A 58 -22.34 2.11 11.59
C ASN A 58 -21.84 1.05 10.60
N LYS A 59 -22.49 0.92 9.43
CA LYS A 59 -22.03 0.01 8.37
C LYS A 59 -20.64 0.38 7.84
N LEU A 60 -20.34 1.66 7.70
CA LEU A 60 -19.00 2.13 7.32
C LEU A 60 -17.95 1.73 8.37
N SER A 61 -18.28 1.82 9.66
CA SER A 61 -17.37 1.45 10.75
C SER A 61 -17.05 -0.06 10.73
N TRP A 62 -18.05 -0.90 10.44
CA TRP A 62 -17.86 -2.33 10.29
C TRP A 62 -17.02 -2.71 9.08
N LEU A 63 -17.27 -2.08 7.92
CA LEU A 63 -16.44 -2.27 6.72
C LEU A 63 -14.99 -1.86 6.98
N TYR A 64 -14.76 -0.75 7.69
CA TYR A 64 -13.43 -0.31 8.08
C TYR A 64 -12.74 -1.34 8.97
N CYS A 65 -13.46 -1.94 9.94
CA CYS A 65 -12.91 -3.00 10.78
C CYS A 65 -12.53 -4.24 9.98
N GLN A 66 -13.35 -4.68 9.00
CA GLN A 66 -13.00 -5.81 8.14
C GLN A 66 -11.68 -5.59 7.41
N ILE A 67 -11.51 -4.41 6.79
CA ILE A 67 -10.28 -4.05 6.10
C ILE A 67 -9.10 -4.04 7.08
N GLY A 68 -9.29 -3.52 8.29
CA GLY A 68 -8.24 -3.50 9.30
C GLY A 68 -7.83 -4.88 9.83
N VAL A 69 -8.75 -5.86 9.83
CA VAL A 69 -8.42 -7.25 10.21
C VAL A 69 -7.75 -8.01 9.06
N LYS A 70 -8.20 -7.80 7.82
CA LYS A 70 -7.68 -8.44 6.61
C LYS A 70 -7.44 -7.37 5.55
N PHE A 71 -6.25 -6.78 5.57
CA PHE A 71 -5.90 -5.68 4.66
C PHE A 71 -6.06 -6.08 3.19
N GLU A 72 -5.89 -7.37 2.87
CA GLU A 72 -6.12 -7.93 1.54
C GLU A 72 -7.54 -7.68 1.02
N VAL A 73 -8.53 -7.49 1.91
CA VAL A 73 -9.90 -7.10 1.53
C VAL A 73 -9.87 -5.75 0.78
N PHE A 74 -9.07 -4.79 1.22
CA PHE A 74 -8.95 -3.52 0.49
C PHE A 74 -8.35 -3.71 -0.90
N ALA A 75 -7.38 -4.61 -1.03
CA ALA A 75 -6.74 -4.94 -2.29
C ALA A 75 -7.67 -5.65 -3.30
N THR A 76 -8.79 -6.23 -2.85
CA THR A 76 -9.80 -6.80 -3.77
C THR A 76 -10.63 -5.77 -4.50
N TYR A 77 -10.70 -4.52 -4.01
CA TYR A 77 -11.32 -3.42 -4.73
C TYR A 77 -10.42 -2.95 -5.87
N SER A 78 -11.02 -2.49 -6.98
CA SER A 78 -10.27 -1.79 -8.04
C SER A 78 -9.57 -0.56 -7.45
N ILE A 79 -8.51 -0.04 -8.07
CA ILE A 79 -7.83 1.13 -7.50
C ILE A 79 -8.70 2.38 -7.53
N ASN A 80 -9.56 2.52 -8.55
CA ASN A 80 -10.56 3.59 -8.57
C ASN A 80 -11.49 3.50 -7.35
N ASP A 81 -11.93 2.28 -7.01
CA ASP A 81 -12.79 2.07 -5.84
C ASP A 81 -12.03 2.27 -4.53
N GLN A 82 -10.77 1.82 -4.43
CA GLN A 82 -9.93 2.07 -3.25
C GLN A 82 -9.78 3.57 -2.98
N ILE A 83 -9.55 4.38 -4.02
CA ILE A 83 -9.48 5.84 -3.93
C ILE A 83 -10.80 6.43 -3.47
N ALA A 84 -11.92 6.01 -4.06
CA ALA A 84 -13.23 6.49 -3.67
C ALA A 84 -13.59 6.09 -2.22
N LEU A 85 -13.31 4.85 -1.82
CA LEU A 85 -13.49 4.36 -0.46
C LEU A 85 -12.65 5.14 0.55
N ASN A 86 -11.38 5.41 0.24
CA ASN A 86 -10.53 6.23 1.11
C ASN A 86 -11.05 7.66 1.27
N LYS A 87 -11.65 8.27 0.24
CA LYS A 87 -12.31 9.57 0.39
C LYS A 87 -13.46 9.50 1.40
N ILE A 88 -14.28 8.45 1.33
CA ILE A 88 -15.38 8.23 2.29
C ILE A 88 -14.81 8.06 3.70
N PHE A 89 -13.78 7.22 3.88
CA PHE A 89 -13.18 6.99 5.20
C PHE A 89 -12.45 8.22 5.75
N ASP A 90 -11.78 9.00 4.92
CA ASP A 90 -11.16 10.26 5.35
C ASP A 90 -12.21 11.28 5.79
N GLU A 91 -13.31 11.37 5.04
CA GLU A 91 -14.41 12.27 5.38
C GLU A 91 -15.03 11.87 6.74
N LYS A 92 -15.36 10.59 6.93
CA LYS A 92 -16.10 10.10 8.10
C LYS A 92 -15.24 9.82 9.33
N PHE A 93 -14.02 9.35 9.14
CA PHE A 93 -13.15 8.85 10.20
C PHE A 93 -11.80 9.56 10.29
N LYS A 94 -11.50 10.48 9.37
CA LYS A 94 -10.18 11.15 9.28
C LYS A 94 -9.04 10.14 9.21
N SER A 95 -9.30 9.01 8.54
CA SER A 95 -8.38 7.90 8.44
C SER A 95 -8.50 7.21 7.09
N THR A 96 -7.37 6.78 6.55
CA THR A 96 -7.27 6.18 5.22
C THR A 96 -6.37 4.96 5.25
N TRP A 97 -6.60 4.06 4.30
CA TRP A 97 -5.79 2.88 4.08
C TRP A 97 -4.73 3.13 3.02
N HIS A 98 -3.67 2.32 3.04
CA HIS A 98 -2.68 2.31 1.98
C HIS A 98 -3.29 1.77 0.68
N TYR A 99 -3.05 2.46 -0.44
CA TYR A 99 -3.42 1.94 -1.75
C TYR A 99 -2.60 0.68 -2.08
N SER A 100 -3.28 -0.32 -2.64
CA SER A 100 -2.70 -1.62 -3.01
C SER A 100 -2.84 -1.87 -4.52
N PRO A 101 -2.07 -1.14 -5.35
CA PRO A 101 -2.08 -1.34 -6.80
C PRO A 101 -1.54 -2.73 -7.15
N THR A 102 -2.14 -3.33 -8.16
CA THR A 102 -1.77 -4.62 -8.74
C THR A 102 -1.68 -4.44 -10.25
N MET A 103 -0.95 -5.32 -10.94
CA MET A 103 -0.87 -5.27 -12.40
C MET A 103 -2.26 -5.24 -13.07
N ALA A 104 -3.20 -6.04 -12.56
CA ALA A 104 -4.54 -6.17 -13.11
C ALA A 104 -5.38 -4.88 -12.99
N ASN A 105 -5.19 -4.08 -11.94
CA ASN A 105 -6.02 -2.91 -11.68
C ASN A 105 -5.44 -1.60 -12.22
N ILE A 106 -4.23 -1.62 -12.78
CA ILE A 106 -3.57 -0.40 -13.29
C ILE A 106 -4.06 -0.01 -14.69
N ALA A 107 -4.42 -0.99 -15.52
CA ALA A 107 -4.90 -0.72 -16.87
C ALA A 107 -6.19 0.12 -16.88
N ASP A 108 -7.07 -0.13 -15.90
CA ASP A 108 -8.40 0.50 -15.79
C ASP A 108 -8.42 1.76 -14.88
N LEU A 109 -7.25 2.23 -14.41
CA LEU A 109 -7.14 3.46 -13.64
C LEU A 109 -7.67 4.65 -14.45
N SER A 110 -8.61 5.43 -13.89
CA SER A 110 -9.01 6.70 -14.50
C SER A 110 -7.87 7.72 -14.43
N ASP A 111 -7.90 8.75 -15.26
CA ASP A 111 -6.88 9.80 -15.25
C ASP A 111 -6.83 10.55 -13.91
N GLU A 112 -7.99 10.83 -13.32
CA GLU A 112 -8.12 11.49 -12.01
C GLU A 112 -7.54 10.62 -10.90
N SER A 113 -7.92 9.34 -10.88
CA SER A 113 -7.41 8.37 -9.92
C SER A 113 -5.91 8.15 -10.06
N ALA A 114 -5.39 8.12 -11.28
CA ALA A 114 -3.96 8.02 -11.54
C ALA A 114 -3.19 9.24 -11.01
N LYS A 115 -3.74 10.45 -11.19
CA LYS A 115 -3.17 11.70 -10.63
C LYS A 115 -3.14 11.66 -9.09
N GLU A 116 -4.22 11.18 -8.46
CA GLU A 116 -4.30 11.07 -7.00
C GLU A 116 -3.32 10.03 -6.44
N LEU A 117 -3.25 8.87 -7.10
CA LEU A 117 -2.31 7.81 -6.73
C LEU A 117 -0.86 8.26 -6.88
N HIS A 118 -0.55 9.01 -7.95
CA HIS A 118 0.76 9.62 -8.15
C HIS A 118 1.12 10.57 -7.00
N ALA A 119 0.24 11.52 -6.67
CA ALA A 119 0.46 12.47 -5.59
C ALA A 119 0.65 11.77 -4.23
N TYR A 120 -0.12 10.72 -3.98
CA TYR A 120 0.02 9.90 -2.78
C TYR A 120 1.41 9.27 -2.68
N TYR A 121 1.86 8.59 -3.72
CA TYR A 121 3.15 7.91 -3.69
C TYR A 121 4.32 8.89 -3.71
N ASP A 122 4.23 10.02 -4.42
CA ASP A 122 5.24 11.08 -4.35
C ASP A 122 5.44 11.56 -2.89
N LYS A 123 4.35 11.73 -2.14
CA LYS A 123 4.41 12.05 -0.70
C LYS A 123 5.02 10.93 0.14
N ILE A 124 4.63 9.66 -0.10
CA ILE A 124 5.17 8.51 0.63
C ILE A 124 6.66 8.35 0.36
N ILE A 125 7.12 8.52 -0.87
CA ILE A 125 8.54 8.47 -1.23
C ILE A 125 9.33 9.52 -0.43
N LYS A 126 8.81 10.75 -0.36
CA LYS A 126 9.46 11.85 0.35
C LYS A 126 9.50 11.67 1.87
N THR A 127 8.51 11.00 2.46
CA THR A 127 8.32 10.99 3.93
C THR A 127 8.50 9.62 4.59
N ALA A 128 8.27 8.52 3.88
CA ALA A 128 8.17 7.15 4.40
C ALA A 128 8.55 6.11 3.33
N ASN A 129 9.77 6.22 2.80
CA ASN A 129 10.32 5.43 1.68
C ASN A 129 10.07 3.91 1.82
N SER A 130 10.11 3.37 3.04
CA SER A 130 9.88 1.94 3.32
C SER A 130 8.53 1.38 2.85
N ARG A 131 7.45 2.19 2.82
CA ARG A 131 6.13 1.72 2.35
C ARG A 131 6.04 1.64 0.83
N PHE A 132 6.76 2.50 0.13
CA PHE A 132 6.87 2.48 -1.33
C PHE A 132 7.80 1.34 -1.80
N ILE A 133 8.84 1.04 -1.02
CA ILE A 133 9.77 -0.06 -1.26
C ILE A 133 9.05 -1.43 -1.34
N CYS A 134 7.86 -1.58 -0.77
CA CYS A 134 7.15 -2.86 -0.78
C CYS A 134 6.41 -3.21 -2.10
N LEU A 135 6.31 -2.30 -3.08
CA LEU A 135 5.63 -2.64 -4.34
C LEU A 135 6.50 -3.54 -5.25
N PRO A 136 5.92 -4.59 -5.87
CA PRO A 136 6.58 -5.38 -6.90
C PRO A 136 7.04 -4.53 -8.11
N MET A 137 8.09 -4.98 -8.81
CA MET A 137 8.71 -4.19 -9.89
C MET A 137 7.81 -4.04 -11.12
N ASP A 138 7.06 -5.08 -11.47
CA ASP A 138 6.08 -5.06 -12.55
C ASP A 138 4.97 -4.03 -12.29
N VAL A 139 4.42 -3.99 -11.07
CA VAL A 139 3.44 -2.98 -10.62
C VAL A 139 4.01 -1.57 -10.75
N LYS A 140 5.27 -1.36 -10.30
CA LYS A 140 5.96 -0.06 -10.45
C LYS A 140 6.11 0.35 -11.92
N ASN A 141 6.47 -0.58 -12.80
CA ASN A 141 6.63 -0.33 -14.23
C ASN A 141 5.29 -0.01 -14.91
N ALA A 142 4.23 -0.75 -14.59
CA ALA A 142 2.90 -0.49 -15.12
C ALA A 142 2.37 0.89 -14.69
N LEU A 143 2.58 1.27 -13.42
CA LEU A 143 2.25 2.62 -12.95
C LEU A 143 3.04 3.71 -13.68
N ASN A 144 4.35 3.49 -13.88
CA ASN A 144 5.18 4.40 -14.67
C ASN A 144 4.62 4.63 -16.07
N GLU A 145 4.33 3.54 -16.78
CA GLU A 145 3.76 3.60 -18.11
C GLU A 145 2.41 4.34 -18.10
N ARG A 146 1.52 3.99 -17.16
CA ARG A 146 0.20 4.64 -17.00
C ARG A 146 0.32 6.15 -16.81
N PHE A 147 1.32 6.62 -16.06
CA PHE A 147 1.47 8.03 -15.71
C PHE A 147 2.13 8.86 -16.79
N THR A 148 3.03 8.27 -17.57
CA THR A 148 3.59 8.93 -18.78
C THR A 148 2.53 9.19 -19.84
N LYS A 149 1.46 8.40 -19.86
CA LYS A 149 0.32 8.53 -20.79
C LYS A 149 -0.73 9.57 -20.34
N LEU A 150 -0.61 10.16 -19.14
CA LEU A 150 -1.54 11.18 -18.66
C LEU A 150 -1.40 12.49 -19.43
N THR A 151 -2.46 13.31 -19.41
CA THR A 151 -2.42 14.70 -19.89
C THR A 151 -2.72 15.69 -18.74
N PRO A 152 -1.78 16.61 -18.42
CA PRO A 152 -0.39 16.62 -18.86
C PRO A 152 0.38 15.39 -18.34
N PRO A 153 1.46 14.96 -19.02
CA PRO A 153 2.30 13.88 -18.53
C PRO A 153 2.85 14.21 -17.15
N LEU A 154 2.70 13.29 -16.19
CA LEU A 154 3.27 13.45 -14.86
C LEU A 154 4.70 12.91 -14.84
N ALA A 155 5.55 13.50 -13.98
CA ALA A 155 6.89 12.99 -13.75
C ALA A 155 6.80 11.50 -13.36
N SER A 156 7.38 10.64 -14.19
CA SER A 156 7.40 9.20 -13.97
C SER A 156 8.01 8.89 -12.59
N PHE A 157 7.49 7.89 -11.88
CA PHE A 157 8.24 7.29 -10.76
C PHE A 157 9.65 6.83 -11.19
N GLY A 158 9.82 6.59 -12.49
CA GLY A 158 10.92 5.92 -13.16
C GLY A 158 12.24 6.67 -13.36
N THR A 159 12.41 7.92 -12.89
CA THR A 159 13.78 8.40 -12.62
C THR A 159 14.30 7.92 -11.26
N THR A 160 13.40 7.58 -10.34
CA THR A 160 13.75 7.20 -8.96
C THR A 160 13.83 5.68 -8.77
N TYR A 161 13.11 4.88 -9.56
CA TYR A 161 12.97 3.42 -9.32
C TYR A 161 13.06 2.51 -10.56
N LYS A 162 13.60 3.00 -11.68
CA LYS A 162 14.18 2.09 -12.68
C LYS A 162 15.32 1.33 -12.01
N ILE A 163 15.42 0.01 -12.20
CA ILE A 163 16.60 -0.77 -11.74
C ILE A 163 17.84 0.01 -12.17
N PRO A 164 18.69 0.47 -11.23
CA PRO A 164 19.77 1.38 -11.55
C PRO A 164 20.74 0.67 -12.48
N ASP A 165 21.32 1.42 -13.42
CA ASP A 165 22.45 0.88 -14.15
C ASP A 165 23.66 0.78 -13.21
N ILE A 166 24.65 -0.04 -13.57
CA ILE A 166 25.80 -0.33 -12.71
C ILE A 166 26.48 0.95 -12.18
N GLN A 167 26.47 2.01 -12.99
CA GLN A 167 27.06 3.31 -12.64
C GLN A 167 26.27 4.09 -11.59
N ASP A 168 24.95 3.88 -11.49
CA ASP A 168 24.10 4.62 -10.56
C ASP A 168 24.28 4.17 -9.11
N PHE A 169 24.75 2.94 -8.90
CA PHE A 169 25.10 2.48 -7.55
C PHE A 169 26.32 3.19 -6.94
N LYS A 170 27.02 4.03 -7.72
CA LYS A 170 28.03 4.97 -7.18
C LYS A 170 27.42 6.08 -6.34
N LYS A 171 26.10 6.31 -6.41
CA LYS A 171 25.40 7.31 -5.61
C LYS A 171 24.91 6.65 -4.30
N PRO A 172 25.40 7.06 -3.12
CA PRO A 172 25.09 6.40 -1.84
C PRO A 172 23.59 6.23 -1.57
N GLN A 173 22.81 7.29 -1.84
CA GLN A 173 21.37 7.28 -1.63
C GLN A 173 20.65 6.25 -2.51
N VAL A 174 21.12 6.06 -3.75
CA VAL A 174 20.57 5.07 -4.68
C VAL A 174 20.93 3.68 -4.19
N ALA A 175 22.19 3.44 -3.84
CA ALA A 175 22.65 2.15 -3.34
C ALA A 175 21.85 1.70 -2.10
N ILE A 176 21.72 2.56 -1.08
CA ILE A 176 21.00 2.26 0.17
C ILE A 176 19.53 1.91 -0.11
N THR A 177 18.84 2.73 -0.89
CA THR A 177 17.42 2.52 -1.21
C THR A 177 17.19 1.17 -1.90
N TRP A 178 18.07 0.81 -2.84
CA TRP A 178 17.95 -0.45 -3.57
C TRP A 178 18.38 -1.67 -2.75
N HIS A 179 19.28 -1.50 -1.79
CA HIS A 179 19.64 -2.57 -0.85
C HIS A 179 18.47 -2.92 0.07
N GLU A 180 17.82 -1.92 0.64
CA GLU A 180 16.61 -2.12 1.42
C GLU A 180 15.51 -2.77 0.57
N TYR A 181 15.37 -2.36 -0.70
CA TYR A 181 14.41 -2.96 -1.62
C TYR A 181 14.65 -4.45 -1.86
N PHE A 182 15.85 -4.84 -2.28
CA PHE A 182 16.15 -6.23 -2.59
C PHE A 182 16.16 -7.14 -1.36
N THR A 183 16.53 -6.60 -0.20
CA THR A 183 16.44 -7.32 1.07
C THR A 183 15.00 -7.66 1.43
N ASN A 184 14.07 -6.73 1.22
CA ASN A 184 12.64 -6.97 1.49
C ASN A 184 11.92 -7.72 0.34
N ASN A 185 12.52 -7.75 -0.86
CA ASN A 185 11.93 -8.37 -2.05
C ASN A 185 12.93 -9.33 -2.73
N PRO A 186 13.29 -10.47 -2.10
CA PRO A 186 14.31 -11.38 -2.62
C PRO A 186 13.93 -12.01 -3.97
N ALA A 187 12.62 -12.16 -4.25
CA ALA A 187 12.14 -12.62 -5.55
C ALA A 187 12.45 -11.62 -6.68
N GLU A 188 12.47 -10.32 -6.39
CA GLU A 188 12.82 -9.27 -7.36
C GLU A 188 14.32 -9.20 -7.59
N TRP A 189 15.13 -9.45 -6.56
CA TRP A 189 16.57 -9.61 -6.69
C TRP A 189 16.94 -10.75 -7.66
N ALA A 190 16.28 -11.90 -7.53
CA ALA A 190 16.54 -13.07 -8.35
C ALA A 190 16.25 -12.86 -9.85
N LYS A 191 15.41 -11.87 -10.20
CA LYS A 191 15.09 -11.52 -11.59
C LYS A 191 16.17 -10.67 -12.27
N LEU A 192 17.11 -10.10 -11.51
CA LEU A 192 18.22 -9.33 -12.06
C LEU A 192 19.21 -10.24 -12.80
N ASP A 193 19.85 -9.74 -13.85
CA ASP A 193 20.96 -10.44 -14.47
C ASP A 193 22.17 -10.55 -13.53
N LYS A 194 22.99 -11.59 -13.74
CA LYS A 194 24.14 -11.88 -12.88
C LYS A 194 25.14 -10.72 -12.78
N ALA A 195 25.37 -9.99 -13.88
CA ALA A 195 26.33 -8.90 -13.90
C ALA A 195 25.87 -7.75 -12.98
N ARG A 196 24.57 -7.42 -12.97
CA ARG A 196 23.99 -6.46 -12.02
C ARG A 196 24.06 -6.96 -10.59
N GLN A 197 23.74 -8.23 -10.34
CA GLN A 197 23.81 -8.80 -8.99
C GLN A 197 25.25 -8.77 -8.43
N GLU A 198 26.24 -9.13 -9.24
CA GLU A 198 27.66 -9.10 -8.87
C GLU A 198 28.17 -7.68 -8.62
N ALA A 199 27.83 -6.74 -9.51
CA ALA A 199 28.19 -5.34 -9.34
C ALA A 199 27.61 -4.76 -8.05
N PHE A 200 26.33 -5.03 -7.80
CA PHE A 200 25.65 -4.64 -6.58
C PHE A 200 26.31 -5.29 -5.35
N ASN A 201 26.44 -6.61 -5.31
CA ASN A 201 27.09 -7.31 -4.18
C ASN A 201 28.51 -6.81 -3.90
N LYS A 202 29.29 -6.45 -4.94
CA LYS A 202 30.64 -5.89 -4.76
C LYS A 202 30.64 -4.57 -3.99
N LEU A 203 29.60 -3.75 -4.11
CA LEU A 203 29.46 -2.50 -3.36
C LEU A 203 29.14 -2.73 -1.87
N PHE A 204 28.36 -3.77 -1.57
CA PHE A 204 27.90 -4.10 -0.20
C PHE A 204 28.77 -5.16 0.50
N LYS A 205 29.73 -5.77 -0.20
CA LYS A 205 30.57 -6.84 0.36
C LYS A 205 31.40 -6.31 1.53
N GLY A 206 31.08 -6.79 2.73
CA GLY A 206 31.82 -6.46 3.96
C GLY A 206 31.58 -5.05 4.49
N LYS A 207 30.52 -4.36 4.02
CA LYS A 207 30.12 -3.04 4.52
C LYS A 207 28.69 -3.09 5.06
N ASN A 208 28.45 -2.44 6.20
CA ASN A 208 27.10 -2.14 6.67
C ASN A 208 26.54 -0.88 5.98
N LEU A 209 25.23 -0.65 6.10
CA LEU A 209 24.56 0.49 5.46
C LEU A 209 25.16 1.86 5.85
N ALA A 210 25.62 2.01 7.09
CA ALA A 210 26.23 3.25 7.58
C ALA A 210 27.60 3.52 6.93
N GLU A 211 28.40 2.49 6.69
CA GLU A 211 29.71 2.57 6.03
C GLU A 211 29.60 2.96 4.55
N ILE A 212 28.49 2.60 3.91
CA ILE A 212 28.20 2.95 2.50
C ILE A 212 27.79 4.41 2.37
N ALA A 213 27.11 4.97 3.39
CA ALA A 213 26.73 6.39 3.41
C ALA A 213 27.94 7.33 3.57
N ILE A 214 29.01 6.86 4.23
CA ILE A 214 30.18 7.69 4.60
C ILE A 214 31.24 7.72 3.48
N THR A 215 31.35 6.67 2.67
CA THR A 215 32.46 6.49 1.71
C THR A 215 32.45 7.40 0.47
N HIS A 216 31.59 8.41 0.42
CA HIS A 216 31.46 9.36 -0.70
C HIS A 216 31.26 10.83 -0.26
N LYS A 217 31.73 11.20 0.93
CA LYS A 217 32.05 12.61 1.21
C LYS A 217 33.48 12.88 0.73
N ASP A 218 33.64 13.08 -0.57
CA ASP A 218 34.81 13.74 -1.19
C ASP A 218 34.33 14.48 -2.45
#